data_AF-A0A243SIV8-F1
#
_entry.id   AF-A0A243SIV8-F1
#
_cell.length_a   1.000
_cell.length_b   1.000
_cell.length_c   1.000
_cell.angle_alpha   90.00
_cell.angle_beta   90.00
_cell.angle_gamma   90.00
#
_symmetry.space_group_name_H-M   'P 1'
#
loop_
_entity.id
_entity.type
_entity.pdbx_description
1 polymer ?
#
loop_
_entity_poly.entity_id
_entity_poly.type
_entity_poly.pdbx_seq_one_letter_code
_entity_poly.pdbx_strand_id
1 'polypeptide(L)'
;MNLDPNQITSYANTFAQVLIDYSPKLISAFIILIAGLYIIRLINRFIRTLMVKRDLDPTLTRFLADILLWVLRVILFVSFISKLGIETSSFVAILGAMGLAVGLSLQGSLSNFAGGMLIILFKPFRVNDTIEAQGVTGTVSEIQIFVTKLITGNNQTIFVPNGALSNGNIINYSMEKIRRADLTIAISYDTNIKIAKDIITQVLENNPKVLKTPEAEVAVKILTDNAIQLAVRPWATNEDFGNVCAETLQGCKEAFDIAGITMQPFVKESSYTSNTATKN
;
A
#
# COMPACT_ATOMS: atom_id res chain seq x y z
N MET A 1 -13.69 -1.33 -84.14
CA MET A 1 -13.85 -0.91 -82.73
C MET A 1 -13.62 0.60 -82.71
N ASN A 2 -14.64 1.39 -83.04
CA ASN A 2 -14.54 2.85 -83.11
C ASN A 2 -14.56 3.38 -81.68
N LEU A 3 -13.40 3.83 -81.20
CA LEU A 3 -13.31 4.57 -79.96
C LEU A 3 -13.70 6.01 -80.25
N ASP A 4 -14.86 6.45 -79.75
CA ASP A 4 -15.33 7.83 -79.91
C ASP A 4 -14.35 8.81 -79.23
N PRO A 5 -13.79 9.80 -79.96
CA PRO A 5 -12.86 10.79 -79.41
C PRO A 5 -13.42 11.57 -78.22
N ASN A 6 -14.75 11.73 -78.17
CA ASN A 6 -15.47 12.42 -77.10
C ASN A 6 -15.59 11.59 -75.81
N GLN A 7 -15.55 10.25 -75.91
CA GLN A 7 -15.50 9.40 -74.72
C GLN A 7 -14.10 9.40 -74.11
N ILE A 8 -13.05 9.35 -74.95
CA ILE A 8 -11.65 9.41 -74.51
C ILE A 8 -11.36 10.73 -73.78
N THR A 9 -11.85 11.86 -74.29
CA THR A 9 -11.69 13.17 -73.65
C THR A 9 -12.51 13.31 -72.36
N SER A 10 -13.70 12.71 -72.29
CA SER A 10 -14.49 12.66 -71.06
C SER A 10 -13.78 11.86 -69.96
N TYR A 11 -13.24 10.67 -70.26
CA TYR A 11 -12.48 9.89 -69.29
C TYR A 11 -11.17 10.59 -68.87
N ALA A 12 -10.48 11.24 -69.80
CA ALA A 12 -9.27 12.02 -69.51
C ALA A 12 -9.56 13.22 -68.59
N ASN A 13 -10.67 13.93 -68.82
CA ASN A 13 -11.08 15.07 -67.99
C ASN A 13 -11.56 14.62 -66.60
N THR A 14 -12.31 13.52 -66.49
CA THR A 14 -12.69 12.96 -65.19
C THR A 14 -11.47 12.49 -64.41
N PHE A 15 -10.50 11.83 -65.08
CA PHE A 15 -9.25 11.42 -64.43
C PHE A 15 -8.41 12.63 -63.98
N ALA A 16 -8.31 13.67 -64.81
CA ALA A 16 -7.60 14.91 -64.46
C ALA A 16 -8.25 15.65 -63.29
N GLN A 17 -9.59 15.74 -63.24
CA GLN A 17 -10.31 16.36 -62.13
C GLN A 17 -10.13 15.58 -60.82
N VAL A 18 -10.24 14.26 -60.86
CA VAL A 18 -9.95 13.41 -59.69
C VAL A 18 -8.49 13.58 -59.24
N LEU A 19 -7.54 13.68 -60.16
CA LEU A 19 -6.14 13.90 -59.80
C LEU A 19 -5.93 15.25 -59.10
N ILE A 20 -6.56 16.31 -59.61
CA ILE A 20 -6.47 17.67 -59.06
C ILE A 20 -7.12 17.74 -57.68
N ASP A 21 -8.27 17.09 -57.47
CA ASP A 21 -8.99 17.11 -56.19
C ASP A 21 -8.30 16.29 -55.08
N TYR A 22 -7.59 15.22 -55.43
CA TYR A 22 -6.86 14.38 -54.47
C TYR A 22 -5.42 14.85 -54.21
N SER A 23 -4.83 15.61 -55.13
CA SER A 23 -3.45 16.11 -54.99
C SER A 23 -3.17 16.91 -53.70
N PRO A 24 -4.06 17.81 -53.20
CA PRO A 24 -3.76 18.59 -51.99
C PRO A 24 -3.85 17.75 -50.72
N LYS A 25 -4.74 16.75 -50.70
CA LYS A 25 -4.84 15.76 -49.60
C LYS A 25 -3.60 14.90 -49.52
N LEU A 26 -3.09 14.47 -50.67
CA LEU A 26 -1.88 13.67 -50.76
C LEU A 26 -0.66 14.49 -50.33
N ILE A 27 -0.51 15.71 -50.85
CA ILE A 27 0.59 16.62 -50.46
C ILE A 27 0.56 16.91 -48.95
N SER A 28 -0.60 17.28 -48.39
CA SER A 28 -0.73 17.58 -46.97
C SER A 28 -0.47 16.35 -46.07
N ALA A 29 -0.90 15.15 -46.49
CA ALA A 29 -0.59 13.91 -45.79
C ALA A 29 0.92 13.65 -45.75
N PHE A 30 1.62 13.79 -46.87
CA PHE A 30 3.09 13.62 -46.91
C PHE A 30 3.83 14.69 -46.12
N ILE A 31 3.36 15.93 -46.11
CA ILE A 31 3.91 16.99 -45.24
C ILE A 31 3.81 16.57 -43.77
N ILE A 32 2.64 16.09 -43.34
CA ILE A 32 2.43 15.62 -41.96
C ILE A 32 3.35 14.44 -41.64
N LEU A 33 3.50 13.49 -42.56
CA LEU A 33 4.39 12.34 -42.39
C LEU A 33 5.85 12.77 -42.20
N ILE A 34 6.36 13.64 -43.08
CA ILE A 34 7.75 14.13 -43.04
C ILE A 34 7.98 14.95 -41.76
N ALA A 35 7.08 15.89 -41.46
CA ALA A 35 7.17 16.71 -40.25
C ALA A 35 7.09 15.85 -38.98
N GLY A 36 6.18 14.88 -38.93
CA GLY A 36 6.02 13.96 -37.81
C GLY A 36 7.25 13.08 -37.59
N LEU A 37 7.83 12.50 -38.65
CA LEU A 37 9.06 11.72 -38.54
C LEU A 37 10.24 12.59 -38.07
N TYR A 38 10.29 13.86 -38.49
CA TYR A 38 11.28 14.81 -38.00
C TYR A 38 11.11 15.09 -36.51
N ILE A 39 9.88 15.35 -36.05
CA ILE A 39 9.56 15.56 -34.63
C ILE A 39 9.92 14.33 -33.79
N ILE A 40 9.57 13.12 -34.26
CA ILE A 40 9.91 11.87 -33.56
C ILE A 40 11.42 11.69 -33.44
N ARG A 41 12.19 12.02 -34.49
CA ARG A 41 13.65 12.01 -34.43
C ARG A 41 14.20 13.03 -33.42
N LEU A 42 13.63 14.22 -33.36
CA LEU A 42 14.01 15.25 -32.39
C LEU A 42 13.75 14.78 -30.95
N ILE A 43 12.57 14.20 -30.70
CA ILE A 43 12.19 13.62 -29.40
C ILE A 43 13.18 12.50 -29.02
N ASN A 44 13.49 11.56 -29.92
CA ASN A 44 14.46 10.50 -29.66
C ASN A 44 15.84 11.06 -29.29
N ARG A 45 16.30 12.10 -30.00
CA ARG A 45 17.57 12.75 -29.69
C ARG A 45 17.56 13.39 -28.30
N PHE A 46 16.44 14.03 -27.93
CA PHE A 46 16.26 14.65 -26.62
C PHE A 46 16.27 13.60 -25.49
N ILE A 47 15.52 12.51 -25.65
CA ILE A 47 15.49 11.39 -24.68
C ILE A 47 16.88 10.80 -24.49
N ARG A 48 17.61 10.53 -25.57
CA ARG A 48 19.00 10.01 -25.49
C ARG A 48 19.94 10.99 -24.78
N THR A 49 19.77 12.29 -24.98
CA THR A 49 20.59 13.31 -24.31
C THR A 49 20.30 13.35 -22.81
N LEU A 50 19.04 13.24 -22.41
CA LEU A 50 18.65 13.18 -21.00
C LEU A 50 19.14 11.89 -20.33
N MET A 51 19.11 10.77 -21.05
CA MET A 51 19.62 9.48 -20.58
C MET A 51 21.09 9.49 -20.24
N VAL A 52 21.94 10.15 -21.04
CA VAL A 52 23.39 10.23 -20.77
C VAL A 52 23.68 11.10 -19.54
N LYS A 53 22.77 12.02 -19.19
CA LYS A 53 22.97 13.02 -18.12
C LYS A 53 22.49 12.55 -16.75
N ARG A 54 21.67 11.50 -16.67
CA ARG A 54 21.21 10.91 -15.42
C ARG A 54 21.62 9.45 -15.43
N ASP A 55 22.38 9.00 -14.42
CA ASP A 55 22.81 7.61 -14.18
C ASP A 55 21.62 6.65 -13.98
N LEU A 56 20.70 6.60 -14.94
CA LEU A 56 19.58 5.69 -15.02
C LEU A 56 20.06 4.40 -15.67
N ASP A 57 19.42 3.28 -15.30
CA ASP A 57 19.67 2.01 -15.96
C ASP A 57 19.46 2.16 -17.48
N PRO A 58 20.50 1.89 -18.30
CA PRO A 58 20.41 2.01 -19.75
C PRO A 58 19.30 1.14 -20.36
N THR A 59 18.99 0.02 -19.73
CA THR A 59 17.98 -0.95 -20.17
C THR A 59 16.58 -0.38 -19.98
N LEU A 60 16.27 0.10 -18.76
CA LEU A 60 14.95 0.66 -18.43
C LEU A 60 14.65 1.86 -19.33
N THR A 61 15.63 2.74 -19.50
CA THR A 61 15.38 3.98 -20.22
C THR A 61 15.28 3.76 -21.74
N ARG A 62 16.01 2.78 -22.29
CA ARG A 62 15.83 2.34 -23.69
C ARG A 62 14.45 1.74 -23.89
N PHE A 63 13.99 0.88 -22.98
CA PHE A 63 12.66 0.28 -23.05
C PHE A 63 11.54 1.34 -23.04
N LEU A 64 11.59 2.31 -22.13
CA LEU A 64 10.61 3.40 -22.06
C LEU A 64 10.66 4.31 -23.31
N ALA A 65 11.87 4.60 -23.81
CA ALA A 65 12.04 5.36 -25.04
C ALA A 65 11.43 4.63 -26.24
N ASP A 66 11.68 3.33 -26.37
CA ASP A 66 11.15 2.52 -27.47
C ASP A 66 9.61 2.46 -27.43
N ILE A 67 8.99 2.30 -26.25
CA ILE A 67 7.53 2.38 -26.09
C ILE A 67 7.00 3.74 -26.57
N LEU A 68 7.57 4.84 -26.09
CA LEU A 68 7.13 6.19 -26.45
C LEU A 68 7.26 6.45 -27.95
N LEU A 69 8.38 6.04 -28.56
CA LEU A 69 8.61 6.20 -30.00
C LEU A 69 7.63 5.36 -30.83
N TRP A 70 7.29 4.15 -30.39
CA TRP A 70 6.27 3.33 -31.03
C TRP A 70 4.88 3.96 -30.96
N VAL A 71 4.48 4.46 -29.78
CA VAL A 71 3.20 5.17 -29.62
C VAL A 71 3.11 6.37 -30.57
N LEU A 72 4.15 7.20 -30.62
CA LEU A 72 4.19 8.35 -31.54
C LEU A 72 4.13 7.95 -33.01
N ARG A 73 4.80 6.86 -33.41
CA ARG A 73 4.74 6.34 -34.78
C ARG A 73 3.34 5.85 -35.16
N VAL A 74 2.65 5.17 -34.24
CA VAL A 74 1.27 4.72 -34.45
C VAL A 74 0.33 5.91 -34.62
N ILE A 75 0.42 6.92 -33.75
CA ILE A 75 -0.39 8.16 -33.86
C ILE A 75 -0.13 8.86 -35.20
N LEU A 76 1.14 8.96 -35.61
CA LEU A 76 1.52 9.56 -36.88
C LEU A 76 0.95 8.78 -38.07
N PHE A 77 1.03 7.45 -38.04
CA PHE A 77 0.49 6.58 -39.08
C PHE A 77 -1.03 6.72 -39.23
N VAL A 78 -1.77 6.74 -38.12
CA VAL A 78 -3.23 6.97 -38.14
C VAL A 78 -3.55 8.36 -38.67
N SER A 79 -2.79 9.38 -38.28
CA SER A 79 -2.97 10.76 -38.77
C SER A 79 -2.71 10.89 -40.28
N PHE A 80 -1.68 10.18 -40.78
CA PHE A 80 -1.35 10.11 -42.20
C PHE A 80 -2.49 9.46 -43.02
N ILE A 81 -2.97 8.30 -42.58
CA ILE A 81 -4.08 7.57 -43.24
C ILE A 81 -5.37 8.38 -43.22
N SER A 82 -5.69 9.03 -42.10
CA SER A 82 -6.86 9.90 -41.98
C SER A 82 -6.83 11.04 -43.00
N LYS A 83 -5.66 11.65 -43.23
CA LYS A 83 -5.51 12.71 -44.22
C LYS A 83 -5.63 12.25 -45.67
N LEU A 84 -5.35 10.98 -45.95
CA LEU A 84 -5.63 10.36 -47.25
C LEU A 84 -7.13 10.10 -47.48
N GLY A 85 -7.99 10.36 -46.50
CA GLY A 85 -9.44 10.16 -46.59
C GLY A 85 -9.89 8.73 -46.31
N ILE A 86 -9.01 7.88 -45.78
CA ILE A 86 -9.35 6.53 -45.33
C ILE A 86 -10.00 6.63 -43.96
N GLU A 87 -11.09 5.90 -43.76
CA GLU A 87 -11.77 5.84 -42.47
C GLU A 87 -10.87 5.20 -41.40
N THR A 88 -10.54 5.94 -40.36
CA THR A 88 -9.68 5.48 -39.27
C THR A 88 -10.43 4.92 -38.06
N SER A 89 -11.77 4.93 -38.08
CA SER A 89 -12.64 4.48 -36.98
C SER A 89 -12.26 3.08 -36.49
N SER A 90 -12.09 2.12 -37.40
CA SER A 90 -11.71 0.73 -37.07
C SER A 90 -10.31 0.63 -36.46
N PHE A 91 -9.35 1.44 -36.92
CA PHE A 91 -8.01 1.48 -36.34
C PHE A 91 -8.03 2.07 -34.93
N VAL A 92 -8.77 3.17 -34.74
CA VAL A 92 -8.93 3.80 -33.42
C VAL A 92 -9.62 2.85 -32.45
N ALA A 93 -10.62 2.10 -32.89
CA ALA A 93 -11.29 1.08 -32.06
C ALA A 93 -10.32 -0.02 -31.59
N ILE A 94 -9.53 -0.59 -32.50
CA ILE A 94 -8.53 -1.62 -32.16
C ILE A 94 -7.47 -1.05 -31.21
N LEU A 95 -6.93 0.14 -31.52
CA LEU A 95 -5.93 0.79 -30.67
C LEU A 95 -6.49 1.14 -29.28
N GLY A 96 -7.75 1.56 -29.21
CA GLY A 96 -8.46 1.80 -27.96
C GLY A 96 -8.61 0.52 -27.13
N ALA A 97 -9.02 -0.59 -27.77
CA ALA A 97 -9.12 -1.89 -27.10
C ALA A 97 -7.76 -2.40 -26.60
N MET A 98 -6.69 -2.28 -27.41
CA MET A 98 -5.32 -2.61 -27.00
C MET A 98 -4.85 -1.72 -25.84
N GLY A 99 -5.12 -0.41 -25.91
CA GLY A 99 -4.78 0.54 -24.86
C GLY A 99 -5.49 0.22 -23.54
N LEU A 100 -6.77 -0.15 -23.59
CA LEU A 100 -7.53 -0.59 -22.42
C LEU A 100 -6.92 -1.88 -21.84
N ALA A 101 -6.61 -2.88 -22.67
CA ALA A 101 -6.01 -4.13 -22.23
C ALA A 101 -4.65 -3.91 -21.52
N VAL A 102 -3.78 -3.08 -22.11
CA VAL A 102 -2.50 -2.70 -21.48
C VAL A 102 -2.72 -1.91 -20.18
N GLY A 103 -3.66 -0.97 -20.18
CA GLY A 103 -4.01 -0.16 -19.00
C GLY A 103 -4.51 -1.01 -17.83
N LEU A 104 -5.42 -1.95 -18.10
CA LEU A 104 -5.91 -2.91 -17.11
C LEU A 104 -4.78 -3.83 -16.61
N SER A 105 -3.88 -4.27 -17.50
CA SER A 105 -2.71 -5.06 -17.11
C SER A 105 -1.74 -4.29 -16.20
N LEU A 106 -1.67 -2.96 -16.32
CA LEU A 106 -0.79 -2.09 -15.53
C LEU A 106 -1.49 -1.45 -14.33
N GLN A 107 -2.79 -1.72 -14.13
CA GLN A 107 -3.61 -1.08 -13.10
C GLN A 107 -3.01 -1.25 -11.70
N GLY A 108 -2.50 -2.44 -11.37
CA GLY A 108 -1.86 -2.71 -10.06
C GLY A 108 -0.60 -1.87 -9.83
N SER A 109 0.29 -1.79 -10.81
CA SER A 109 1.52 -0.98 -10.72
C SER A 109 1.20 0.51 -10.61
N LEU A 110 0.21 0.99 -11.36
CA LEU A 110 -0.22 2.40 -11.31
C LEU A 110 -0.88 2.73 -9.96
N SER A 111 -1.65 1.80 -9.38
CA SER A 111 -2.20 1.93 -8.04
C SER A 111 -1.10 2.03 -6.98
N ASN A 112 -0.03 1.24 -7.09
CA ASN A 112 1.11 1.33 -6.20
C ASN A 112 1.89 2.64 -6.34
N PHE A 113 2.07 3.12 -7.58
CA PHE A 113 2.67 4.43 -7.83
C PHE A 113 1.88 5.57 -7.19
N ALA A 114 0.56 5.59 -7.43
CA ALA A 114 -0.33 6.58 -6.85
C ALA A 114 -0.34 6.50 -5.32
N GLY A 115 -0.41 5.28 -4.76
CA GLY A 115 -0.33 5.07 -3.31
C GLY A 115 0.97 5.61 -2.70
N GLY A 116 2.11 5.41 -3.38
CA GLY A 116 3.39 5.94 -2.93
C GLY A 116 3.40 7.47 -2.87
N MET A 117 2.85 8.11 -3.90
CA MET A 117 2.70 9.57 -3.94
C MET A 117 1.78 10.10 -2.84
N LEU A 118 0.66 9.41 -2.56
CA LEU A 118 -0.25 9.77 -1.47
C LEU A 118 0.43 9.65 -0.10
N ILE A 119 1.21 8.59 0.12
CA ILE A 119 1.98 8.40 1.37
C ILE A 119 2.98 9.54 1.54
N ILE A 120 3.71 9.93 0.49
CA ILE A 120 4.69 11.02 0.56
C ILE A 120 4.00 12.38 0.79
N LEU A 121 2.84 12.61 0.18
CA LEU A 121 2.10 13.87 0.27
C LEU A 121 1.44 14.04 1.64
N PHE A 122 0.67 13.05 2.09
CA PHE A 122 -0.11 13.13 3.32
C PHE A 122 0.64 12.64 4.56
N LYS A 123 1.71 11.87 4.37
CA LYS A 123 2.59 11.35 5.44
C LYS A 123 1.84 10.71 6.61
N PRO A 124 0.99 9.68 6.36
CA PRO A 124 0.37 8.90 7.44
C PRO A 124 1.41 8.16 8.31
N PHE A 125 2.62 7.98 7.77
CA PHE A 125 3.81 7.53 8.48
C PHE A 125 5.06 8.07 7.78
N ARG A 126 6.20 7.98 8.45
CA ARG A 126 7.52 8.42 7.98
C ARG A 126 8.53 7.29 8.07
N VAL A 127 9.68 7.49 7.44
CA VAL A 127 10.84 6.63 7.66
C VAL A 127 11.19 6.66 9.15
N ASN A 128 11.48 5.48 9.70
CA ASN A 128 11.67 5.15 11.11
C ASN A 128 10.41 5.05 11.98
N ASP A 129 9.20 5.26 11.43
CA ASP A 129 7.98 4.96 12.17
C ASP A 129 7.75 3.45 12.25
N THR A 130 7.27 2.96 13.39
CA THR A 130 6.78 1.59 13.54
C THR A 130 5.30 1.55 13.24
N ILE A 131 4.93 0.81 12.20
CA ILE A 131 3.55 0.69 11.74
C ILE A 131 3.10 -0.76 11.72
N GLU A 132 1.79 -0.95 11.83
CA GLU A 132 1.11 -2.20 11.50
C GLU A 132 0.12 -1.95 10.38
N ALA A 133 0.27 -2.71 9.30
CA ALA A 133 -0.62 -2.68 8.15
C ALA A 133 -0.65 -4.05 7.48
N GLN A 134 -1.82 -4.44 6.98
CA GLN A 134 -2.00 -5.71 6.26
C GLN A 134 -1.53 -6.95 7.07
N GLY A 135 -1.71 -6.91 8.40
CA GLY A 135 -1.32 -8.01 9.30
C GLY A 135 0.19 -8.12 9.55
N VAL A 136 0.96 -7.10 9.15
CA VAL A 136 2.42 -7.06 9.33
C VAL A 136 2.79 -5.85 10.15
N THR A 137 3.64 -6.05 11.16
CA THR A 137 4.17 -4.98 12.02
C THR A 137 5.68 -4.82 11.80
N GLY A 138 6.14 -3.59 11.58
CA GLY A 138 7.55 -3.31 11.39
C GLY A 138 7.87 -1.82 11.32
N THR A 139 9.16 -1.52 11.43
CA THR A 139 9.69 -0.16 11.31
C THR A 139 9.97 0.17 9.84
N VAL A 140 9.48 1.32 9.38
CA VAL A 140 9.63 1.78 7.99
C VAL A 140 11.10 2.13 7.73
N SER A 141 11.75 1.36 6.86
CA SER A 141 13.14 1.62 6.46
C SER A 141 13.24 2.60 5.30
N GLU A 142 12.38 2.46 4.29
CA GLU A 142 12.34 3.34 3.12
C GLU A 142 10.99 3.24 2.40
N ILE A 143 10.60 4.32 1.74
CA ILE A 143 9.41 4.39 0.90
C ILE A 143 9.89 4.50 -0.55
N GLN A 144 9.80 3.40 -1.30
CA GLN A 144 10.15 3.36 -2.72
C GLN A 144 8.93 3.70 -3.57
N ILE A 145 9.13 3.79 -4.89
CA ILE A 145 8.09 4.21 -5.84
C ILE A 145 6.84 3.29 -5.79
N PHE A 146 7.04 1.97 -5.72
CA PHE A 146 5.94 0.99 -5.75
C PHE A 146 5.72 0.25 -4.42
N VAL A 147 6.73 0.22 -3.55
CA VAL A 147 6.70 -0.55 -2.30
C VAL A 147 7.28 0.26 -1.16
N THR A 148 6.84 -0.03 0.05
CA THR A 148 7.47 0.43 1.29
C THR A 148 8.18 -0.74 1.93
N LYS A 149 9.43 -0.53 2.33
CA LYS A 149 10.25 -1.53 2.99
C LYS A 149 10.10 -1.39 4.50
N LEU A 150 9.68 -2.47 5.15
CA LEU A 150 9.54 -2.58 6.60
C LEU A 150 10.61 -3.54 7.14
N ILE A 151 11.12 -3.26 8.32
CA ILE A 151 11.99 -4.15 9.10
C ILE A 151 11.22 -4.59 10.33
N THR A 152 10.99 -5.89 10.47
CA THR A 152 10.31 -6.45 11.65
C THR A 152 11.20 -6.43 12.88
N GLY A 153 10.61 -6.60 14.08
CA GLY A 153 11.38 -6.74 15.33
C GLY A 153 12.36 -7.93 15.32
N ASN A 154 12.12 -8.93 14.46
CA ASN A 154 13.00 -10.08 14.26
C ASN A 154 14.05 -9.85 13.15
N ASN A 155 14.26 -8.59 12.74
CA ASN A 155 15.22 -8.19 11.70
C ASN A 155 14.96 -8.79 10.30
N GLN A 156 13.70 -9.13 9.98
CA GLN A 156 13.29 -9.56 8.64
C GLN A 156 12.82 -8.36 7.82
N THR A 157 13.23 -8.29 6.55
CA THR A 157 12.77 -7.26 5.60
C THR A 157 11.49 -7.70 4.91
N ILE A 158 10.47 -6.84 4.93
CA ILE A 158 9.19 -7.05 4.24
C ILE A 158 8.94 -5.91 3.27
N PHE A 159 8.56 -6.24 2.04
CA PHE A 159 8.18 -5.26 1.02
C PHE A 159 6.67 -5.25 0.89
N VAL A 160 6.04 -4.13 1.25
CA VAL A 160 4.59 -3.97 1.19
C VAL A 160 4.25 -3.05 0.02
N PRO A 161 3.35 -3.45 -0.91
CA PRO A 161 2.91 -2.59 -1.99
C PRO A 161 2.26 -1.30 -1.48
N ASN A 162 2.68 -0.16 -2.03
CA ASN A 162 2.20 1.14 -1.58
C ASN A 162 0.69 1.32 -1.76
N GLY A 163 0.09 0.71 -2.80
CA GLY A 163 -1.35 0.77 -3.04
C GLY A 163 -2.14 0.08 -1.93
N ALA A 164 -1.62 -1.02 -1.39
CA ALA A 164 -2.24 -1.70 -0.25
C ALA A 164 -2.14 -0.88 1.04
N LEU A 165 -1.03 -0.14 1.22
CA LEU A 165 -0.86 0.77 2.36
C LEU A 165 -1.77 1.99 2.25
N SER A 166 -1.89 2.61 1.07
CA SER A 166 -2.71 3.81 0.89
C SER A 166 -4.21 3.55 0.96
N ASN A 167 -4.65 2.32 0.63
CA ASN A 167 -6.07 1.96 0.60
C ASN A 167 -6.53 1.26 1.89
N GLY A 168 -5.60 0.75 2.71
CA GLY A 168 -5.90 0.01 3.93
C GLY A 168 -5.78 0.85 5.20
N ASN A 169 -6.14 0.24 6.33
CA ASN A 169 -5.90 0.82 7.63
C ASN A 169 -4.40 0.73 7.98
N ILE A 170 -3.85 1.81 8.52
CA ILE A 170 -2.48 1.87 9.03
C ILE A 170 -2.56 2.21 10.52
N ILE A 171 -2.05 1.34 11.37
CA ILE A 171 -1.84 1.63 12.79
C ILE A 171 -0.42 2.14 12.92
N ASN A 172 -0.24 3.42 13.27
CA ASN A 172 1.08 4.01 13.49
C ASN A 172 1.35 4.08 15.00
N TYR A 173 2.37 3.36 15.45
CA TYR A 173 2.78 3.33 16.86
C TYR A 173 3.76 4.44 17.24
N SER A 174 4.29 5.18 16.26
CA SER A 174 5.33 6.20 16.44
C SER A 174 4.82 7.63 16.31
N MET A 175 3.66 7.84 15.68
CA MET A 175 3.08 9.17 15.48
C MET A 175 2.78 9.87 16.81
N GLU A 176 2.13 9.16 17.73
CA GLU A 176 1.88 9.64 19.09
C GLU A 176 3.06 9.30 19.99
N LYS A 177 3.44 10.20 20.90
CA LYS A 177 4.64 10.06 21.74
C LYS A 177 4.48 9.07 22.89
N ILE A 178 3.23 8.84 23.29
CA ILE A 178 2.88 8.02 24.45
C ILE A 178 1.86 6.97 24.05
N ARG A 179 1.93 5.81 24.70
CA ARG A 179 1.09 4.66 24.42
C ARG A 179 0.57 4.07 25.72
N ARG A 180 -0.66 3.58 25.68
CA ARG A 180 -1.28 2.83 26.78
C ARG A 180 -1.10 1.34 26.53
N ALA A 181 -0.58 0.61 27.50
CA ALA A 181 -0.60 -0.83 27.46
C ALA A 181 -2.02 -1.34 27.81
N ASP A 182 -2.42 -2.50 27.30
CA ASP A 182 -3.65 -3.18 27.72
C ASP A 182 -3.29 -4.58 28.24
N LEU A 183 -2.75 -4.60 29.46
CA LEU A 183 -2.34 -5.83 30.13
C LEU A 183 -3.54 -6.46 30.83
N THR A 184 -3.59 -7.79 30.85
CA THR A 184 -4.67 -8.53 31.53
C THR A 184 -4.05 -9.44 32.57
N ILE A 185 -4.46 -9.26 33.82
CA ILE A 185 -3.97 -10.03 34.98
C ILE A 185 -5.14 -10.79 35.60
N ALA A 186 -5.01 -12.10 35.76
CA ALA A 186 -6.06 -12.94 36.30
C ALA A 186 -5.80 -13.32 37.78
N ILE A 187 -6.79 -13.11 38.65
CA ILE A 187 -6.75 -13.45 40.07
C ILE A 187 -7.86 -14.46 40.44
N SER A 188 -7.65 -15.24 41.51
CA SER A 188 -8.68 -16.15 42.04
C SER A 188 -9.92 -15.39 42.55
N TYR A 189 -11.09 -16.01 42.48
CA TYR A 189 -12.33 -15.52 43.12
C TYR A 189 -12.22 -15.38 44.63
N ASP A 190 -11.32 -16.13 45.27
CA ASP A 190 -11.07 -16.04 46.71
C ASP A 190 -10.32 -14.74 47.09
N THR A 191 -9.80 -14.00 46.10
CA THR A 191 -9.03 -12.78 46.33
C THR A 191 -9.94 -11.57 46.43
N ASN A 192 -9.69 -10.71 47.43
CA ASN A 192 -10.36 -9.42 47.51
C ASN A 192 -9.88 -8.49 46.37
N ILE A 193 -10.81 -8.12 45.49
CA ILE A 193 -10.55 -7.28 44.31
C ILE A 193 -9.91 -5.94 44.70
N LYS A 194 -10.36 -5.31 45.80
CA LYS A 194 -9.83 -4.01 46.22
C LYS A 194 -8.36 -4.11 46.59
N ILE A 195 -7.98 -5.12 47.37
CA ILE A 195 -6.59 -5.37 47.76
C ILE A 195 -5.71 -5.63 46.53
N ALA A 196 -6.19 -6.46 45.59
CA ALA A 196 -5.46 -6.73 44.35
C ALA A 196 -5.26 -5.46 43.51
N LYS A 197 -6.29 -4.61 43.41
CA LYS A 197 -6.19 -3.32 42.71
C LYS A 197 -5.18 -2.39 43.38
N ASP A 198 -5.23 -2.25 44.70
CA ASP A 198 -4.34 -1.35 45.45
C ASP A 198 -2.87 -1.77 45.28
N ILE A 199 -2.58 -3.07 45.31
CA ILE A 199 -1.22 -3.61 45.06
C ILE A 199 -0.77 -3.30 43.62
N ILE A 200 -1.61 -3.55 42.61
CA ILE A 200 -1.26 -3.24 41.22
C ILE A 200 -0.98 -1.74 41.07
N THR A 201 -1.84 -0.88 41.63
CA THR A 201 -1.64 0.57 41.60
C THR A 201 -0.30 0.96 42.22
N GLN A 202 0.06 0.36 43.37
CA GLN A 202 1.35 0.62 44.01
C GLN A 202 2.54 0.17 43.14
N VAL A 203 2.45 -0.97 42.46
CA VAL A 203 3.48 -1.43 41.51
C VAL A 203 3.65 -0.42 40.37
N LEU A 204 2.54 0.11 39.84
CA LEU A 204 2.56 1.12 38.78
C LEU A 204 3.13 2.46 39.25
N GLU A 205 2.76 2.93 40.44
CA GLU A 205 3.27 4.18 41.02
C GLU A 205 4.77 4.12 41.34
N ASN A 206 5.26 2.94 41.72
CA ASN A 206 6.67 2.71 42.02
C ASN A 206 7.54 2.59 40.76
N ASN A 207 6.95 2.37 39.59
CA ASN A 207 7.71 2.29 38.34
C ASN A 207 7.95 3.70 37.77
N PRO A 208 9.21 4.19 37.73
CA PRO A 208 9.51 5.55 37.27
C PRO A 208 9.25 5.77 35.77
N LYS A 209 9.13 4.71 34.97
CA LYS A 209 8.86 4.77 33.53
C LYS A 209 7.36 4.85 33.21
N VAL A 210 6.50 4.57 34.19
CA VAL A 210 5.05 4.73 34.04
C VAL A 210 4.71 6.21 34.16
N LEU A 211 3.99 6.74 33.16
CA LEU A 211 3.55 8.12 33.16
C LEU A 211 2.45 8.33 34.21
N LYS A 212 2.54 9.42 34.96
CA LYS A 212 1.50 9.83 35.92
C LYS A 212 0.32 10.53 35.25
N THR A 213 0.55 11.14 34.09
CA THR A 213 -0.47 11.82 33.30
C THR A 213 -0.35 11.37 31.84
N PRO A 214 -1.36 10.69 31.27
CA PRO A 214 -2.61 10.27 31.90
C PRO A 214 -2.41 9.19 32.98
N GLU A 215 -3.33 9.12 33.94
CA GLU A 215 -3.28 8.13 35.03
C GLU A 215 -3.47 6.71 34.49
N ALA A 216 -2.76 5.75 35.10
CA ALA A 216 -2.93 4.35 34.78
C ALA A 216 -4.27 3.83 35.31
N GLU A 217 -4.98 3.06 34.49
CA GLU A 217 -6.28 2.50 34.87
C GLU A 217 -6.11 1.06 35.36
N VAL A 218 -6.65 0.75 36.54
CA VAL A 218 -6.80 -0.62 37.04
C VAL A 218 -8.28 -0.90 37.27
N ALA A 219 -8.86 -1.79 36.46
CA ALA A 219 -10.29 -2.08 36.46
C ALA A 219 -10.57 -3.58 36.31
N VAL A 220 -11.75 -4.03 36.74
CA VAL A 220 -12.21 -5.38 36.43
C VAL A 220 -12.62 -5.40 34.95
N LYS A 221 -11.96 -6.24 34.16
CA LYS A 221 -12.20 -6.39 32.71
C LYS A 221 -13.34 -7.37 32.45
N ILE A 222 -13.24 -8.56 33.03
CA ILE A 222 -14.21 -9.65 32.84
C ILE A 222 -14.16 -10.62 34.01
N LEU A 223 -15.31 -11.20 34.34
CA LEU A 223 -15.45 -12.33 35.26
C LEU A 223 -15.58 -13.60 34.40
N THR A 224 -14.63 -14.51 34.51
CA THR A 224 -14.61 -15.78 33.78
C THR A 224 -14.94 -16.94 34.69
N ASP A 225 -15.18 -18.15 34.17
CA ASP A 225 -15.59 -19.29 35.00
C ASP A 225 -14.59 -19.66 36.11
N ASN A 226 -13.30 -19.33 35.94
CA ASN A 226 -12.23 -19.72 36.86
C ASN A 226 -11.39 -18.56 37.41
N ALA A 227 -11.62 -17.32 36.98
CA ALA A 227 -10.83 -16.18 37.40
C ALA A 227 -11.51 -14.83 37.20
N ILE A 228 -11.09 -13.85 38.00
CA ILE A 228 -11.39 -12.43 37.80
C ILE A 228 -10.24 -11.84 36.99
N GLN A 229 -10.52 -11.33 35.79
CA GLN A 229 -9.50 -10.66 34.97
C GLN A 229 -9.54 -9.15 35.23
N LEU A 230 -8.40 -8.61 35.64
CA LEU A 230 -8.15 -7.19 35.81
C LEU A 230 -7.46 -6.63 34.57
N ALA A 231 -8.01 -5.55 34.02
CA ALA A 231 -7.33 -4.71 33.04
C ALA A 231 -6.35 -3.79 33.77
N VAL A 232 -5.09 -3.83 33.36
CA VAL A 232 -4.00 -3.00 33.90
C VAL A 232 -3.43 -2.18 32.74
N ARG A 233 -3.65 -0.87 32.78
CA ARG A 233 -3.42 0.02 31.63
C ARG A 233 -2.48 1.18 31.96
N PRO A 234 -1.18 0.91 32.15
CA PRO A 234 -0.19 1.97 32.30
C PRO A 234 0.05 2.72 30.99
N TRP A 235 0.38 3.99 31.11
CA TRP A 235 0.85 4.83 30.01
C TRP A 235 2.38 4.91 30.06
N ALA A 236 3.03 4.86 28.90
CA ALA A 236 4.48 4.93 28.77
C ALA A 236 4.87 5.71 27.50
N THR A 237 6.11 6.18 27.45
CA THR A 237 6.72 6.69 26.20
C THR A 237 6.94 5.53 25.22
N ASN A 238 7.08 5.82 23.93
CA ASN A 238 7.35 4.77 22.94
C ASN A 238 8.66 4.00 23.20
N GLU A 239 9.67 4.67 23.74
CA GLU A 239 10.97 4.08 24.06
C GLU A 239 10.88 3.10 25.25
N ASP A 240 10.12 3.48 26.29
CA ASP A 240 9.96 2.68 27.50
C ASP A 240 8.81 1.68 27.42
N PHE A 241 7.94 1.77 26.42
CA PHE A 241 6.69 1.00 26.33
C PHE A 241 6.90 -0.51 26.52
N GLY A 242 7.92 -1.09 25.87
CA GLY A 242 8.23 -2.51 26.00
C GLY A 242 8.69 -2.88 27.42
N ASN A 243 9.53 -2.05 28.02
CA ASN A 243 10.02 -2.24 29.39
C ASN A 243 8.88 -2.12 30.41
N VAL A 244 8.03 -1.10 30.27
CA VAL A 244 6.89 -0.89 31.17
C VAL A 244 5.92 -2.07 31.13
N CYS A 245 5.65 -2.63 29.95
CA CYS A 245 4.82 -3.83 29.83
C CYS A 245 5.41 -5.01 30.60
N ALA A 246 6.71 -5.30 30.39
CA ALA A 246 7.38 -6.42 31.03
C ALA A 246 7.54 -6.23 32.55
N GLU A 247 8.04 -5.06 32.98
CA GLU A 247 8.26 -4.72 34.38
C GLU A 247 6.95 -4.68 35.18
N THR A 248 5.85 -4.21 34.58
CA THR A 248 4.54 -4.22 35.23
C THR A 248 4.05 -5.64 35.47
N LEU A 249 4.16 -6.53 34.46
CA LEU A 249 3.77 -7.93 34.60
C LEU A 249 4.61 -8.64 35.67
N GLN A 250 5.93 -8.46 35.64
CA GLN A 250 6.85 -9.03 36.62
C GLN A 250 6.58 -8.49 38.03
N GLY A 251 6.50 -7.17 38.18
CA GLY A 251 6.26 -6.53 39.48
C GLY A 251 4.92 -6.91 40.09
N CYS A 252 3.87 -7.04 39.28
CA CYS A 252 2.57 -7.52 39.76
C CYS A 252 2.65 -8.96 40.26
N LYS A 253 3.39 -9.84 39.57
CA LYS A 253 3.59 -11.23 40.01
C LYS A 253 4.30 -11.30 41.35
N GLU A 254 5.42 -10.60 41.48
CA GLU A 254 6.22 -10.57 42.70
C GLU A 254 5.45 -9.97 43.88
N ALA A 255 4.71 -8.88 43.65
CA ALA A 255 3.90 -8.24 44.69
C ALA A 255 2.73 -9.12 45.16
N PHE A 256 2.10 -9.85 44.23
CA PHE A 256 1.04 -10.81 44.59
C PHE A 256 1.58 -12.02 45.36
N ASP A 257 2.77 -12.51 45.03
CA ASP A 257 3.39 -13.61 45.79
C ASP A 257 3.69 -13.20 47.23
N ILE A 258 4.20 -11.98 47.45
CA ILE A 258 4.44 -11.43 48.80
C ILE A 258 3.14 -11.26 49.58
N ALA A 259 2.07 -10.83 48.91
CA ALA A 259 0.76 -10.63 49.52
C ALA A 259 -0.04 -11.94 49.72
N GLY A 260 0.49 -13.09 49.26
CA GLY A 260 -0.22 -14.37 49.31
C GLY A 260 -1.43 -14.45 48.37
N ILE A 261 -1.49 -13.58 47.35
CA ILE A 261 -2.56 -13.56 46.35
C ILE A 261 -2.26 -14.60 45.27
N THR A 262 -3.18 -15.54 45.08
CA THR A 262 -3.05 -16.54 44.04
C THR A 262 -3.47 -15.96 42.69
N MET A 263 -2.48 -15.68 41.83
CA MET A 263 -2.73 -15.49 40.40
C MET A 263 -3.16 -16.82 39.79
N GLN A 264 -4.15 -16.75 38.88
CA GLN A 264 -4.92 -17.87 38.32
C GLN A 264 -4.49 -19.27 38.80
N PRO A 265 -5.25 -19.92 39.70
CA PRO A 265 -4.87 -21.23 40.21
C PRO A 265 -4.84 -22.26 39.08
N PHE A 266 -3.97 -23.25 39.21
CA PHE A 266 -4.02 -24.49 38.44
C PHE A 266 -5.47 -24.98 38.33
N VAL A 267 -5.86 -25.56 37.19
CA VAL A 267 -7.20 -26.15 36.99
C VAL A 267 -7.49 -27.08 38.17
N LYS A 268 -8.41 -26.69 39.06
CA LYS A 268 -8.86 -27.51 40.18
C LYS A 268 -10.05 -28.35 39.70
N GLU A 269 -9.82 -29.62 39.45
CA GLU A 269 -10.88 -30.57 39.13
C GLU A 269 -11.56 -31.02 40.44
N SER A 270 -12.81 -30.62 40.68
CA SER A 270 -13.60 -31.15 41.79
C SER A 270 -14.42 -32.35 41.32
N SER A 271 -13.87 -33.56 41.48
CA SER A 271 -14.64 -34.78 41.28
C SER A 271 -15.46 -35.09 42.54
N TYR A 272 -16.79 -35.04 42.42
CA TYR A 272 -17.70 -35.54 43.45
C TYR A 272 -17.77 -37.06 43.36
N THR A 273 -17.09 -37.78 44.26
CA THR A 273 -17.36 -39.20 44.46
C THR A 273 -18.67 -39.34 45.23
N SER A 274 -19.76 -39.63 44.53
CA SER A 274 -21.01 -40.05 45.17
C SER A 274 -20.77 -41.40 45.85
N ASN A 275 -20.60 -41.39 47.16
CA ASN A 275 -20.49 -42.62 47.94
C ASN A 275 -21.91 -43.22 48.04
N THR A 276 -22.33 -43.96 47.01
CA THR A 276 -23.52 -44.82 47.06
C THR A 276 -23.20 -45.98 47.99
N ALA A 277 -23.34 -45.73 49.29
CA ALA A 277 -23.41 -46.79 50.29
C ALA A 277 -24.65 -47.65 49.97
N THR A 278 -24.39 -48.82 49.39
CA THR A 278 -25.32 -49.95 49.35
C THR A 278 -25.80 -50.23 50.78
N LYS A 279 -27.01 -49.79 51.09
CA LYS A 279 -27.78 -50.33 52.22
C LYS A 279 -28.47 -51.60 51.73
N ASN A 280 -28.18 -52.68 52.46
CA ASN A 280 -28.73 -54.03 52.36
C ASN A 280 -30.23 -54.09 52.08
#